data_AF-A0A7V7B2S3-F1
#
_entry.id   AF-A0A7V7B2S3-F1
#
_cell.length_a   1.000
_cell.length_b   1.000
_cell.length_c   1.000
_cell.angle_alpha   90.00
_cell.angle_beta   90.00
_cell.angle_gamma   90.00
#
_symmetry.space_group_name_H-M   'P 1'
#
loop_
_entity.id
_entity.type
_entity.pdbx_description
1 polymer ?
#
loop_
_entity_poly.entity_id
_entity_poly.type
_entity_poly.pdbx_seq_one_letter_code
_entity_poly.pdbx_strand_id
1 'polypeptide(L)'
;MKVRINFIFLSILGVLFAGLITLNDTRVFANKDDIQIKTERYNLEEVLQYFELDDGENTIYYSERLPENQVRVVELTIYIGANSKIIAIDEVNTVTIPSKDVYDHPLASKAFLAPLDNLDYTLNSISSNVPQYKLNGGSNSNDFYNFHAYERHHYNESRTSTSSRTQYAKNVDVRHLWRGTRNYPDSTWTQSGDTPRYVYARKYTSNISTSDTPTLHHRFISNTSDILKSTHFPLYGHGFE
;
A
#
# COMPACT_ATOMS: atom_id res chain seq x y z
N MET A 1 -2.84 5.27 -72.00
CA MET A 1 -3.47 4.04 -72.50
C MET A 1 -3.37 2.98 -71.41
N LYS A 2 -4.51 2.50 -70.89
CA LYS A 2 -4.57 1.38 -69.92
C LYS A 2 -4.15 0.09 -70.62
N VAL A 3 -3.35 -0.75 -69.98
CA VAL A 3 -3.48 -2.21 -70.10
C VAL A 3 -3.27 -2.83 -68.72
N ARG A 4 -4.30 -3.50 -68.22
CA ARG A 4 -4.27 -4.48 -67.13
C ARG A 4 -4.02 -5.86 -67.76
N ILE A 5 -3.28 -6.75 -67.10
CA ILE A 5 -3.45 -8.20 -67.26
C ILE A 5 -3.41 -8.88 -65.88
N ASN A 6 -4.35 -9.81 -65.70
CA ASN A 6 -4.77 -10.50 -64.49
C ASN A 6 -3.92 -11.75 -64.16
N PHE A 7 -3.92 -12.08 -62.86
CA PHE A 7 -3.93 -13.41 -62.20
C PHE A 7 -3.26 -14.62 -62.84
N ILE A 8 -2.34 -15.24 -62.09
CA ILE A 8 -2.31 -16.70 -61.88
C ILE A 8 -1.98 -17.00 -60.41
N PHE A 9 -2.89 -17.68 -59.72
CA PHE A 9 -2.65 -18.42 -58.48
C PHE A 9 -1.86 -19.68 -58.86
N LEU A 10 -0.70 -19.90 -58.26
CA LEU A 10 -0.14 -21.24 -58.15
C LEU A 10 0.54 -21.39 -56.78
N SER A 11 -0.19 -22.04 -55.89
CA SER A 11 0.31 -22.68 -54.68
C SER A 11 1.45 -23.65 -55.03
N ILE A 12 2.62 -23.50 -54.39
CA ILE A 12 3.46 -24.63 -53.97
C ILE A 12 4.16 -24.23 -52.67
N LEU A 13 3.87 -25.04 -51.67
CA LEU A 13 4.54 -25.22 -50.40
C LEU A 13 6.05 -25.42 -50.61
N GLY A 14 6.88 -24.60 -49.97
CA GLY A 14 8.33 -24.71 -50.00
C GLY A 14 8.94 -24.02 -48.78
N VAL A 15 9.02 -24.77 -47.69
CA VAL A 15 9.69 -24.41 -46.44
C VAL A 15 11.14 -24.04 -46.71
N LEU A 16 11.57 -22.85 -46.28
CA LEU A 16 12.97 -22.58 -45.98
C LEU A 16 13.08 -21.56 -44.84
N PHE A 17 13.35 -22.14 -43.67
CA PHE A 17 13.79 -21.52 -42.44
C PHE A 17 15.09 -20.74 -42.67
N ALA A 18 15.13 -19.46 -42.29
CA ALA A 18 16.34 -18.79 -41.82
C ALA A 18 15.95 -17.43 -41.20
N GLY A 19 15.99 -17.35 -39.88
CA GLY A 19 15.74 -16.10 -39.15
C GLY A 19 15.36 -16.33 -37.69
N LEU A 20 16.20 -17.06 -36.97
CA LEU A 20 16.14 -17.23 -35.52
C LEU A 20 16.07 -15.86 -34.82
N ILE A 21 14.92 -15.54 -34.25
CA ILE A 21 14.85 -14.87 -32.94
C ILE A 21 14.01 -15.81 -32.07
N THR A 22 14.62 -16.92 -31.67
CA THR A 22 14.14 -17.65 -30.50
C THR A 22 14.59 -16.85 -29.29
N LEU A 23 13.71 -15.98 -28.79
CA LEU A 23 13.72 -15.68 -27.37
C LEU A 23 13.48 -17.02 -26.68
N ASN A 24 14.56 -17.63 -26.17
CA ASN A 24 14.47 -18.68 -25.17
C ASN A 24 13.92 -18.04 -23.90
N ASP A 25 12.61 -17.79 -23.88
CA ASP A 25 11.90 -17.55 -22.64
C ASP A 25 11.45 -18.92 -22.14
N THR A 26 12.41 -19.74 -21.70
CA THR A 26 12.13 -20.92 -20.88
C THR A 26 11.80 -20.46 -19.47
N ARG A 27 10.82 -19.57 -19.33
CA ARG A 27 10.09 -19.41 -18.07
C ARG A 27 9.09 -20.54 -18.07
N VAL A 28 9.29 -21.48 -17.15
CA VAL A 28 8.27 -22.45 -16.80
C VAL A 28 7.07 -21.61 -16.36
N PHE A 29 6.07 -21.44 -17.24
CA PHE A 29 4.81 -20.84 -16.85
C PHE A 29 4.34 -21.62 -15.62
N ALA A 30 4.31 -20.95 -14.48
CA ALA A 30 3.87 -21.56 -13.23
C ALA A 30 2.53 -22.27 -13.47
N ASN A 31 2.35 -23.45 -12.87
CA ASN A 31 1.08 -24.16 -12.95
C ASN A 31 -0.05 -23.18 -12.58
N LYS A 32 -1.17 -23.21 -13.29
CA LYS A 32 -2.33 -22.34 -13.03
C LYS A 32 -2.75 -22.37 -11.55
N ASP A 33 -2.58 -23.52 -10.91
CA ASP A 33 -2.84 -23.71 -9.48
C ASP A 33 -1.84 -22.94 -8.60
N ASP A 34 -0.56 -22.87 -8.97
CA ASP A 34 0.47 -22.13 -8.23
C ASP A 34 0.22 -20.62 -8.29
N ILE A 35 -0.20 -20.10 -9.45
CA ILE A 35 -0.58 -18.69 -9.60
C ILE A 35 -1.76 -18.37 -8.69
N GLN A 36 -2.81 -19.20 -8.72
CA GLN A 36 -3.97 -18.98 -7.86
C GLN A 36 -3.60 -19.02 -6.37
N ILE A 37 -2.83 -20.02 -5.94
CA ILE A 37 -2.36 -20.16 -4.55
C ILE A 37 -1.57 -18.93 -4.10
N LYS A 38 -0.67 -18.41 -4.95
CA LYS A 38 0.13 -17.22 -4.63
C LYS A 38 -0.68 -15.94 -4.67
N THR A 39 -1.61 -15.80 -5.61
CA THR A 39 -2.56 -14.68 -5.66
C THR A 39 -3.39 -14.61 -4.38
N GLU A 40 -3.90 -15.75 -3.90
CA GLU A 40 -4.64 -15.82 -2.63
C GLU A 40 -3.73 -15.57 -1.42
N ARG A 41 -2.55 -16.23 -1.37
CA ARG A 41 -1.58 -16.08 -0.27
C ARG A 41 -1.14 -14.63 -0.06
N TYR A 42 -0.88 -13.91 -1.16
CA TYR A 42 -0.37 -12.53 -1.14
C TYR A 42 -1.46 -11.49 -1.36
N ASN A 43 -2.73 -11.91 -1.42
CA ASN A 43 -3.90 -11.07 -1.63
C ASN A 43 -3.77 -10.13 -2.84
N LEU A 44 -3.25 -10.64 -3.96
CA LEU A 44 -2.87 -9.82 -5.12
C LEU A 44 -4.07 -9.25 -5.88
N GLU A 45 -5.26 -9.81 -5.71
CA GLU A 45 -6.51 -9.25 -6.28
C GLU A 45 -6.80 -7.85 -5.71
N GLU A 46 -6.54 -7.63 -4.42
CA GLU A 46 -6.64 -6.30 -3.82
C GLU A 46 -5.52 -5.39 -4.35
N VAL A 47 -4.30 -5.91 -4.53
CA VAL A 47 -3.17 -5.14 -5.06
C VAL A 47 -3.48 -4.62 -6.47
N LEU A 48 -4.01 -5.45 -7.37
CA LEU A 48 -4.42 -5.06 -8.73
C LEU A 48 -5.53 -4.01 -8.74
N GLN A 49 -6.39 -3.99 -7.72
CA GLN A 49 -7.48 -3.01 -7.61
C GLN A 49 -6.96 -1.61 -7.28
N TYR A 50 -5.86 -1.50 -6.53
CA TYR A 50 -5.35 -0.23 -5.98
C TYR A 50 -4.04 0.25 -6.63
N PHE A 51 -3.32 -0.61 -7.32
CA PHE A 51 -2.08 -0.28 -8.01
C PHE A 51 -2.26 -0.49 -9.51
N GLU A 52 -2.07 0.58 -10.29
CA GLU A 52 -1.92 0.49 -11.73
C GLU A 52 -0.57 -0.19 -12.01
N LEU A 53 -0.59 -1.52 -12.11
CA LEU A 53 0.57 -2.30 -12.53
C LEU A 53 0.65 -2.29 -14.05
N ASP A 54 1.85 -2.02 -14.57
CA ASP A 54 2.07 -2.00 -16.00
C ASP A 54 2.03 -3.42 -16.58
N ASP A 55 1.65 -3.54 -17.85
CA ASP A 55 1.83 -4.79 -18.59
C ASP A 55 3.33 -5.15 -18.57
N GLY A 56 3.64 -6.39 -18.17
CA GLY A 56 5.01 -6.87 -17.99
C GLY A 56 5.38 -7.09 -16.52
N GLU A 57 6.66 -6.87 -16.22
CA GLU A 57 7.28 -7.22 -14.94
C GLU A 57 7.09 -6.12 -13.88
N ASN A 58 6.56 -6.48 -12.72
CA ASN A 58 6.30 -5.59 -11.60
C ASN A 58 6.89 -6.17 -10.31
N THR A 59 7.66 -5.37 -9.56
CA THR A 59 8.20 -5.79 -8.26
C THR A 59 7.31 -5.29 -7.12
N ILE A 60 6.87 -6.20 -6.26
CA ILE A 60 6.05 -5.89 -5.09
C ILE A 60 6.69 -6.53 -3.86
N TYR A 61 6.54 -5.88 -2.72
CA TYR A 61 7.04 -6.41 -1.46
C TYR A 61 5.86 -6.73 -0.53
N TYR A 62 5.76 -7.99 -0.13
CA TYR A 62 4.77 -8.48 0.82
C TYR A 62 5.42 -8.62 2.21
N SER A 63 4.66 -8.32 3.26
CA SER A 63 5.09 -8.58 4.63
C SER A 63 3.97 -9.20 5.45
N GLU A 64 4.29 -10.22 6.23
CA GLU A 64 3.38 -10.85 7.18
C GLU A 64 4.02 -10.99 8.55
N ARG A 65 3.18 -10.94 9.58
CA ARG A 65 3.64 -11.12 10.95
C ARG A 65 3.62 -12.60 11.31
N LEU A 66 4.74 -13.09 11.83
CA LEU A 66 4.89 -14.43 12.36
C LEU A 66 4.82 -14.43 13.89
N PRO A 67 4.68 -15.60 14.54
CA PRO A 67 4.84 -15.75 15.98
C PRO A 67 6.19 -15.21 16.49
N GLU A 68 6.33 -15.08 17.81
CA GLU A 68 7.60 -14.72 18.47
C GLU A 68 8.17 -13.34 18.05
N ASN A 69 7.29 -12.40 17.70
CA ASN A 69 7.67 -11.06 17.25
C ASN A 69 8.57 -11.07 16.02
N GLN A 70 8.35 -11.99 15.08
CA GLN A 70 9.03 -11.99 13.80
C GLN A 70 8.13 -11.44 12.68
N VAL A 71 8.76 -10.93 11.64
CA VAL A 71 8.12 -10.51 10.40
C VAL A 71 8.78 -11.27 9.26
N ARG A 72 7.97 -11.90 8.42
CA ARG A 72 8.41 -12.42 7.13
C ARG A 72 8.15 -11.38 6.06
N VAL A 73 9.18 -11.09 5.27
CA VAL A 73 9.12 -10.20 4.11
C VAL A 73 9.48 -10.99 2.87
N VAL A 74 8.70 -10.80 1.81
CA VAL A 74 8.85 -11.46 0.52
C VAL A 74 8.90 -10.41 -0.57
N GLU A 75 9.94 -10.42 -1.40
CA GLU A 75 9.99 -9.70 -2.66
C GLU A 75 9.39 -10.58 -3.74
N LEU A 76 8.34 -10.07 -4.37
CA LEU A 76 7.58 -10.71 -5.42
C LEU A 76 7.88 -10.03 -6.74
N THR A 77 8.12 -10.81 -7.78
CA THR A 77 8.04 -10.34 -9.16
C THR A 77 6.75 -10.88 -9.77
N ILE A 78 5.86 -9.98 -10.15
CA ILE A 78 4.55 -10.27 -10.73
C ILE A 78 4.58 -9.90 -12.20
N TYR A 79 4.14 -10.83 -13.04
CA TYR A 79 4.01 -10.59 -14.47
C TYR A 79 2.55 -10.38 -14.82
N ILE A 80 2.26 -9.22 -15.39
CA ILE A 80 0.93 -8.85 -15.87
C ILE A 80 0.89 -9.02 -17.39
N GLY A 81 -0.02 -9.87 -17.84
CA GLY A 81 -0.33 -10.05 -19.25
C GLY A 81 -1.53 -9.21 -19.68
N ALA A 82 -1.88 -9.29 -20.96
CA ALA A 82 -2.99 -8.54 -21.54
C ALA A 82 -4.28 -8.63 -20.71
N ASN A 83 -4.99 -7.49 -20.62
CA ASN A 83 -6.18 -7.29 -19.78
C ASN A 83 -5.90 -7.32 -18.26
N SER A 84 -4.72 -6.86 -17.84
CA SER A 84 -4.34 -6.74 -16.42
C SER A 84 -4.38 -8.06 -15.65
N LYS A 85 -4.16 -9.18 -16.34
CA LYS A 85 -4.22 -10.51 -15.73
C LYS A 85 -2.83 -10.95 -15.27
N ILE A 86 -2.72 -11.41 -14.02
CA ILE A 86 -1.50 -12.05 -13.54
C ILE A 86 -1.25 -13.35 -14.30
N ILE A 87 -0.06 -13.45 -14.91
CA ILE A 87 0.37 -14.63 -15.68
C ILE A 87 1.52 -15.39 -15.02
N ALA A 88 2.25 -14.78 -14.07
CA ALA A 88 3.25 -15.46 -13.24
C ALA A 88 3.56 -14.65 -11.97
N ILE A 89 3.99 -15.35 -10.92
CA ILE A 89 4.40 -14.77 -9.62
C ILE A 89 5.63 -15.53 -9.11
N ASP A 90 6.74 -14.81 -8.98
CA ASP A 90 8.00 -15.35 -8.47
C ASP A 90 8.32 -14.75 -7.10
N GLU A 91 8.64 -15.59 -6.13
CA GLU A 91 9.21 -15.16 -4.84
C GLU A 91 10.73 -15.05 -5.03
N VAL A 92 11.23 -13.83 -5.22
CA VAL A 92 12.65 -13.57 -5.54
C VAL A 92 13.51 -13.64 -4.29
N ASN A 93 13.08 -12.98 -3.22
CA ASN A 93 13.76 -12.99 -1.93
C ASN A 93 12.75 -13.18 -0.81
N THR A 94 13.12 -13.95 0.21
CA THR A 94 12.34 -14.10 1.45
C THR A 94 13.27 -13.95 2.64
N VAL A 95 12.86 -13.14 3.62
CA VAL A 95 13.57 -13.01 4.88
C VAL A 95 12.59 -13.07 6.04
N THR A 96 12.99 -13.71 7.13
CA THR A 96 12.30 -13.62 8.42
C THR A 96 13.22 -12.92 9.40
N ILE A 97 12.75 -11.84 9.99
CA ILE A 97 13.55 -11.00 10.91
C ILE A 97 12.74 -10.63 12.16
N PRO A 98 13.41 -10.32 13.29
CA PRO A 98 12.73 -9.73 14.43
C PRO A 98 12.03 -8.42 14.05
N SER A 99 10.81 -8.22 14.55
CA SER A 99 9.98 -7.04 14.25
C SER A 99 10.69 -5.72 14.57
N LYS A 100 11.58 -5.73 15.56
CA LYS A 100 12.37 -4.56 15.98
C LYS A 100 13.43 -4.14 14.95
N ASP A 101 13.88 -5.05 14.09
CA ASP A 101 15.00 -4.83 13.17
C ASP A 101 14.51 -4.58 11.71
N VAL A 102 13.19 -4.47 11.51
CA VAL A 102 12.54 -4.34 10.19
C VAL A 102 13.00 -3.10 9.40
N TYR A 103 13.18 -1.97 10.07
CA TYR A 103 13.58 -0.73 9.39
C TYR A 103 15.07 -0.68 9.05
N ASP A 104 15.89 -1.48 9.73
CA ASP A 104 17.33 -1.55 9.52
C ASP A 104 17.73 -2.61 8.47
N HIS A 105 16.79 -3.48 8.10
CA HIS A 105 17.04 -4.54 7.13
C HIS A 105 16.76 -4.07 5.68
N PRO A 106 17.71 -4.19 4.73
CA PRO A 106 17.57 -3.64 3.38
C PRO A 106 16.32 -4.08 2.62
N LEU A 107 15.94 -5.37 2.71
CA LEU A 107 14.74 -5.89 2.05
C LEU A 107 13.45 -5.51 2.77
N ALA A 108 13.49 -5.44 4.10
CA ALA A 108 12.29 -5.19 4.89
C ALA A 108 11.98 -3.70 4.93
N SER A 109 13.00 -2.85 4.94
CA SER A 109 12.82 -1.42 4.67
C SER A 109 12.05 -1.22 3.36
N LYS A 110 12.39 -1.91 2.26
CA LYS A 110 11.63 -1.83 0.99
C LYS A 110 10.19 -2.30 1.11
N ALA A 111 9.88 -3.36 1.86
CA ALA A 111 8.50 -3.82 2.06
C ALA A 111 7.63 -2.88 2.89
N PHE A 112 8.25 -2.23 3.85
CA PHE A 112 7.58 -1.26 4.70
C PHE A 112 7.59 0.16 4.10
N LEU A 113 8.39 0.37 3.05
CA LEU A 113 8.54 1.63 2.32
C LEU A 113 7.93 1.59 0.91
N ALA A 114 7.64 0.47 0.27
CA ALA A 114 7.03 0.43 -1.06
C ALA A 114 5.51 0.11 -0.99
N PRO A 115 4.66 0.72 -1.84
CA PRO A 115 4.99 1.43 -3.06
C PRO A 115 5.16 2.93 -2.80
N LEU A 116 6.41 3.34 -2.84
CA LEU A 116 6.88 4.71 -2.90
C LEU A 116 7.34 5.03 -4.32
N ASP A 117 7.23 4.15 -5.31
CA ASP A 117 7.71 4.44 -6.67
C ASP A 117 6.72 5.30 -7.50
N ASN A 118 5.56 5.65 -6.92
CA ASN A 118 4.78 6.85 -7.27
C ASN A 118 5.27 8.09 -6.47
N LEU A 119 6.58 8.17 -6.17
CA LEU A 119 7.17 8.99 -5.10
C LEU A 119 6.86 10.47 -5.25
N ASP A 120 6.92 11.03 -6.45
CA ASP A 120 6.72 12.47 -6.63
C ASP A 120 5.25 12.88 -6.43
N TYR A 121 4.29 12.00 -6.74
CA TYR A 121 2.88 12.26 -6.46
C TYR A 121 2.52 11.95 -5.01
N THR A 122 3.10 10.89 -4.42
CA THR A 122 2.84 10.47 -3.04
C THR A 122 3.60 11.27 -1.99
N LEU A 123 4.81 11.78 -2.24
CA LEU A 123 5.48 12.71 -1.33
C LEU A 123 4.81 14.09 -1.36
N ASN A 124 4.44 14.60 -2.54
CA ASN A 124 3.68 15.84 -2.64
C ASN A 124 2.30 15.68 -2.00
N SER A 125 1.64 14.53 -2.18
CA SER A 125 0.37 14.27 -1.51
C SER A 125 0.56 14.13 0.01
N ILE A 126 1.49 13.31 0.51
CA ILE A 126 1.75 13.09 1.96
C ILE A 126 2.25 14.36 2.66
N SER A 127 3.07 15.17 1.99
CA SER A 127 3.48 16.48 2.50
C SER A 127 2.38 17.54 2.35
N SER A 128 1.30 17.27 1.62
CA SER A 128 0.13 18.13 1.59
C SER A 128 -0.64 18.05 2.91
N ASN A 129 -1.02 19.22 3.42
CA ASN A 129 -1.97 19.34 4.52
C ASN A 129 -3.43 19.31 4.05
N VAL A 130 -3.68 19.01 2.77
CA VAL A 130 -5.01 18.75 2.24
C VAL A 130 -5.37 17.28 2.49
N PRO A 131 -6.43 16.99 3.28
CA PRO A 131 -6.93 15.63 3.39
C PRO A 131 -7.36 15.10 2.04
N GLN A 132 -6.96 13.87 1.72
CA GLN A 132 -7.38 13.20 0.50
C GLN A 132 -8.73 12.51 0.72
N TYR A 133 -9.59 12.58 -0.29
CA TYR A 133 -10.80 11.78 -0.31
C TYR A 133 -10.43 10.32 -0.61
N LYS A 134 -10.93 9.41 0.21
CA LYS A 134 -10.88 7.98 -0.06
C LYS A 134 -12.19 7.36 0.35
N LEU A 135 -12.88 6.71 -0.60
CA LEU A 135 -14.14 6.04 -0.34
C LEU A 135 -13.95 4.99 0.77
N ASN A 136 -14.73 5.09 1.85
CA ASN A 136 -14.65 4.23 3.03
C ASN A 136 -13.28 4.19 3.74
N GLY A 137 -12.36 5.12 3.46
CA GLY A 137 -11.02 5.09 4.07
C GLY A 137 -11.04 5.27 5.60
N GLY A 138 -12.09 5.91 6.15
CA GLY A 138 -12.31 5.99 7.59
C GLY A 138 -12.75 4.68 8.25
N SER A 139 -13.25 3.73 7.46
CA SER A 139 -13.76 2.42 7.93
C SER A 139 -12.89 1.24 7.49
N ASN A 140 -11.88 1.46 6.65
CA ASN A 140 -11.02 0.39 6.17
C ASN A 140 -9.84 0.18 7.14
N SER A 141 -9.74 -1.02 7.74
CA SER A 141 -8.66 -1.36 8.66
C SER A 141 -7.26 -1.21 8.06
N ASN A 142 -7.12 -1.41 6.74
CA ASN A 142 -5.83 -1.32 6.05
C ASN A 142 -5.31 0.13 5.97
N ASP A 143 -6.16 1.14 6.22
CA ASP A 143 -5.74 2.54 6.20
C ASP A 143 -5.18 3.03 7.54
N PHE A 144 -5.25 2.20 8.57
CA PHE A 144 -4.76 2.51 9.90
C PHE A 144 -3.36 1.95 10.09
N TYR A 145 -2.58 2.60 10.95
CA TYR A 145 -1.22 2.17 11.28
C TYR A 145 -1.17 0.77 11.90
N ASN A 146 -2.18 0.43 12.70
CA ASN A 146 -2.36 -0.88 13.31
C ASN A 146 -3.82 -1.10 13.72
N PHE A 147 -4.14 -2.33 14.14
CA PHE A 147 -5.49 -2.71 14.60
C PHE A 147 -5.93 -1.91 15.84
N HIS A 148 -4.99 -1.56 16.73
CA HIS A 148 -5.30 -0.76 17.93
C HIS A 148 -5.84 0.64 17.58
N ALA A 149 -5.25 1.30 16.59
CA ALA A 149 -5.75 2.58 16.08
C ALA A 149 -7.10 2.41 15.38
N TYR A 150 -7.26 1.35 14.58
CA TYR A 150 -8.51 1.02 13.89
C TYR A 150 -9.67 0.84 14.87
N GLU A 151 -9.57 -0.09 15.82
CA GLU A 151 -10.63 -0.39 16.80
C GLU A 151 -11.15 0.84 17.53
N ARG A 152 -10.24 1.78 17.82
CA ARG A 152 -10.55 2.97 18.61
C ARG A 152 -11.16 4.10 17.81
N HIS A 153 -10.72 4.30 16.57
CA HIS A 153 -10.92 5.57 15.84
C HIS A 153 -11.55 5.41 14.45
N HIS A 154 -11.84 4.19 13.98
CA HIS A 154 -12.56 4.00 12.73
C HIS A 154 -13.94 4.66 12.75
N TYR A 155 -14.41 5.04 11.56
CA TYR A 155 -15.78 5.46 11.34
C TYR A 155 -16.73 4.29 11.57
N ASN A 156 -17.67 4.48 12.50
CA ASN A 156 -18.73 3.55 12.81
C ASN A 156 -20.05 4.32 12.94
N GLU A 157 -20.95 4.14 11.98
CA GLU A 157 -22.24 4.84 11.92
C GLU A 157 -23.16 4.56 13.13
N SER A 158 -22.99 3.42 13.80
CA SER A 158 -23.77 3.07 14.99
C SER A 158 -23.29 3.78 16.27
N ARG A 159 -22.21 4.56 16.19
CA ARG A 159 -21.56 5.19 17.34
C ARG A 159 -21.36 6.68 17.11
N THR A 160 -21.87 7.50 18.02
CA THR A 160 -21.57 8.94 18.05
C THR A 160 -20.11 9.17 18.43
N SER A 161 -19.46 10.11 17.73
CA SER A 161 -18.10 10.56 18.02
C SER A 161 -18.10 11.53 19.19
N THR A 162 -17.11 11.46 20.08
CA THR A 162 -17.00 12.33 21.27
C THR A 162 -15.57 12.82 21.46
N SER A 163 -15.36 13.84 22.31
CA SER A 163 -14.01 14.36 22.62
C SER A 163 -13.05 13.30 23.16
N SER A 164 -13.54 12.33 23.92
CA SER A 164 -12.76 11.20 24.45
C SER A 164 -12.64 10.01 23.49
N ARG A 165 -13.40 10.03 22.38
CA ARG A 165 -13.55 8.89 21.46
C ARG A 165 -13.87 9.38 20.05
N THR A 166 -12.93 10.13 19.49
CA THR A 166 -13.05 10.69 18.14
C THR A 166 -12.96 9.59 17.09
N GLN A 167 -13.59 9.85 15.95
CA GLN A 167 -13.71 8.96 14.81
C GLN A 167 -13.39 9.72 13.54
N TYR A 168 -12.72 9.06 12.60
CA TYR A 168 -12.53 9.63 11.27
C TYR A 168 -13.86 9.83 10.54
N ALA A 169 -13.89 10.76 9.58
CA ALA A 169 -14.98 10.82 8.61
C ALA A 169 -15.01 9.51 7.78
N LYS A 170 -16.20 9.09 7.31
CA LYS A 170 -16.35 7.87 6.50
C LYS A 170 -15.41 7.83 5.29
N ASN A 171 -15.34 8.93 4.56
CA ASN A 171 -14.63 9.03 3.28
C ASN A 171 -13.38 9.93 3.38
N VAL A 172 -12.40 9.49 4.16
CA VAL A 172 -11.12 10.18 4.30
C VAL A 172 -9.98 9.19 4.18
N ASP A 173 -8.89 9.58 3.53
CA ASP A 173 -7.69 8.78 3.45
C ASP A 173 -6.92 8.82 4.78
N VAL A 174 -7.28 7.92 5.71
CA VAL A 174 -6.63 7.83 7.03
C VAL A 174 -5.13 7.52 6.88
N ARG A 175 -4.74 6.79 5.83
CA ARG A 175 -3.35 6.43 5.57
C ARG A 175 -2.51 7.64 5.22
N HIS A 176 -3.04 8.49 4.35
CA HIS A 176 -2.47 9.81 4.06
C HIS A 176 -2.30 10.63 5.34
N LEU A 177 -3.35 10.68 6.19
CA LEU A 177 -3.31 11.48 7.42
C LEU A 177 -2.20 11.02 8.40
N TRP A 178 -2.11 9.73 8.73
CA TRP A 178 -1.11 9.31 9.72
C TRP A 178 0.31 9.33 9.17
N ARG A 179 0.51 9.04 7.87
CA ARG A 179 1.83 9.19 7.22
C ARG A 179 2.24 10.66 7.18
N GLY A 180 1.33 11.53 6.79
CA GLY A 180 1.54 12.97 6.73
C GLY A 180 1.87 13.56 8.09
N THR A 181 1.15 13.16 9.15
CA THR A 181 1.42 13.65 10.51
C THR A 181 2.71 13.11 11.09
N ARG A 182 3.07 11.84 10.83
CA ARG A 182 4.32 11.25 11.32
C ARG A 182 5.56 11.85 10.63
N ASN A 183 5.48 12.05 9.31
CA ASN A 183 6.65 12.43 8.50
C ASN A 183 6.80 13.95 8.34
N TYR A 184 5.70 14.70 8.39
CA TYR A 184 5.67 16.17 8.24
C TYR A 184 4.83 16.83 9.35
N PRO A 185 5.19 16.64 10.63
CA PRO A 185 4.47 17.23 11.74
C PRO A 185 4.62 18.76 11.78
N ASP A 186 3.57 19.45 12.23
CA ASP A 186 3.66 20.86 12.63
C ASP A 186 4.29 21.00 14.03
N SER A 187 4.13 19.98 14.88
CA SER A 187 4.67 19.93 16.24
C SER A 187 5.01 18.51 16.67
N THR A 188 6.08 18.39 17.47
CA THR A 188 6.51 17.12 18.06
C THR A 188 6.91 17.30 19.52
N TRP A 189 6.56 16.35 20.38
CA TRP A 189 6.99 16.33 21.77
C TRP A 189 7.03 14.90 22.31
N THR A 190 7.67 14.73 23.47
CA THR A 190 7.70 13.46 24.19
C THR A 190 6.73 13.51 25.36
N GLN A 191 5.90 12.50 25.51
CA GLN A 191 5.16 12.27 26.74
C GLN A 191 6.01 11.44 27.70
N SER A 192 6.40 12.06 28.82
CA SER A 192 7.20 11.45 29.87
C SER A 192 6.40 10.39 30.64
N GLY A 193 7.02 9.24 30.89
CA GLY A 193 6.49 8.11 31.66
C GLY A 193 7.48 6.93 31.62
N ASP A 194 7.14 5.80 32.22
CA ASP A 194 7.99 4.58 32.27
C ASP A 194 8.42 4.08 30.88
N THR A 195 7.65 4.44 29.85
CA THR A 195 8.01 4.29 28.45
C THR A 195 7.75 5.62 27.75
N PRO A 196 8.77 6.29 27.19
CA PRO A 196 8.57 7.52 26.46
C PRO A 196 7.72 7.27 25.21
N ARG A 197 6.78 8.18 24.94
CA ARG A 197 5.98 8.16 23.70
C ARG A 197 6.28 9.42 22.90
N TYR A 198 6.58 9.25 21.62
CA TYR A 198 6.78 10.36 20.70
C TYR A 198 5.44 10.75 20.10
N VAL A 199 5.07 12.00 20.27
CA VAL A 199 3.83 12.55 19.74
C VAL A 199 4.15 13.50 18.60
N TYR A 200 3.38 13.34 17.52
CA TYR A 200 3.44 14.12 16.31
C TYR A 200 2.05 14.69 16.09
N ALA A 201 1.96 15.98 15.76
CA ALA A 201 0.68 16.61 15.49
C ALA A 201 0.74 17.47 14.24
N ARG A 202 -0.38 17.48 13.50
CA ARG A 202 -0.49 18.18 12.23
C ARG A 202 -1.89 18.72 11.98
N LYS A 203 -1.98 19.90 11.38
CA LYS A 203 -3.22 20.58 11.03
C LYS A 203 -3.49 20.43 9.54
N TYR A 204 -4.69 20.01 9.20
CA TYR A 204 -5.17 19.87 7.85
C TYR A 204 -6.07 21.06 7.44
N THR A 205 -6.30 21.22 6.14
CA THR A 205 -7.08 22.35 5.60
C THR A 205 -8.59 22.15 5.64
N SER A 206 -9.06 20.91 5.82
CA SER A 206 -10.48 20.57 5.90
C SER A 206 -10.76 19.54 7.00
N ASN A 207 -12.04 19.40 7.35
CA ASN A 207 -12.47 18.48 8.41
C ASN A 207 -12.07 17.03 8.09
N ILE A 208 -11.44 16.36 9.05
CA ILE A 208 -11.00 14.94 8.95
C ILE A 208 -11.83 13.99 9.82
N SER A 209 -12.78 14.52 10.58
CA SER A 209 -13.59 13.80 11.57
C SER A 209 -15.08 13.77 11.21
N THR A 210 -15.89 13.05 11.98
CA THR A 210 -17.35 13.13 11.82
C THR A 210 -17.89 14.52 12.17
N SER A 211 -19.13 14.80 11.79
CA SER A 211 -19.82 16.07 12.11
C SER A 211 -20.03 16.30 13.61
N ASP A 212 -19.96 15.26 14.44
CA ASP A 212 -20.13 15.39 15.90
C ASP A 212 -18.88 15.96 16.57
N THR A 213 -17.70 15.68 16.01
CA THR A 213 -16.40 16.13 16.53
C THR A 213 -15.53 16.72 15.42
N PRO A 214 -16.02 17.76 14.71
CA PRO A 214 -15.33 18.29 13.55
C PRO A 214 -13.98 18.86 13.97
N THR A 215 -12.92 18.45 13.27
CA THR A 215 -11.57 18.93 13.56
C THR A 215 -10.67 18.89 12.33
N LEU A 216 -9.70 19.79 12.34
CA LEU A 216 -8.60 19.88 11.39
C LEU A 216 -7.32 19.24 11.95
N HIS A 217 -7.29 18.92 13.23
CA HIS A 217 -6.09 18.49 13.92
C HIS A 217 -5.99 16.97 13.96
N HIS A 218 -4.83 16.43 13.60
CA HIS A 218 -4.50 15.02 13.69
C HIS A 218 -3.34 14.81 14.64
N ARG A 219 -3.35 13.69 15.36
CA ARG A 219 -2.27 13.30 16.26
C ARG A 219 -1.84 11.87 15.96
N PHE A 220 -0.54 11.63 15.91
CA PHE A 220 0.08 10.31 15.89
C PHE A 220 0.92 10.15 17.15
N ILE A 221 0.75 9.03 17.85
CA ILE A 221 1.50 8.69 19.07
C ILE A 221 2.25 7.40 18.78
N SER A 222 3.58 7.50 18.71
CA SER A 222 4.48 6.35 18.62
C SER A 222 4.79 5.82 20.01
N ASN A 223 4.49 4.55 20.24
CA ASN A 223 4.92 3.83 21.43
C ASN A 223 6.14 2.99 21.08
N THR A 224 7.31 3.36 21.59
CA THR A 224 8.58 2.70 21.22
C THR A 224 8.80 1.37 21.92
N SER A 225 8.16 1.12 23.07
CA SER A 225 8.26 -0.18 23.74
C SER A 225 7.28 -1.21 23.17
N ASP A 226 6.15 -0.75 22.62
CA ASP A 226 5.14 -1.62 22.02
C ASP A 226 4.47 -0.90 20.85
N ILE A 227 5.03 -1.11 19.66
CA ILE A 227 4.59 -0.46 18.42
C ILE A 227 3.12 -0.76 18.08
N LEU A 228 2.58 -1.89 18.56
CA LEU A 228 1.18 -2.27 18.37
C LEU A 228 0.22 -1.41 19.19
N LYS A 229 0.73 -0.71 20.20
CA LYS A 229 0.02 0.29 21.01
C LYS A 229 0.24 1.71 20.53
N SER A 230 0.94 1.91 19.40
CA SER A 230 0.92 3.21 18.72
C SER A 230 -0.50 3.50 18.27
N THR A 231 -0.89 4.77 18.25
CA THR A 231 -2.24 5.17 17.86
C THR A 231 -2.22 6.46 17.08
N HIS A 232 -3.32 6.73 16.39
CA HIS A 232 -3.54 8.01 15.73
C HIS A 232 -5.02 8.34 15.68
N PHE A 233 -5.35 9.62 15.75
CA PHE A 233 -6.74 10.05 15.82
C PHE A 233 -6.94 11.51 15.40
N PRO A 234 -8.16 11.86 14.94
CA PRO A 234 -8.61 13.25 14.88
C PRO A 234 -8.66 13.84 16.29
N LEU A 235 -7.98 14.94 16.53
CA LEU A 235 -7.91 15.61 17.82
C LEU A 235 -8.99 16.69 17.91
N TYR A 236 -10.02 16.45 18.72
CA TYR A 236 -11.13 17.38 18.93
C TYR A 236 -11.03 18.08 20.28
N GLY A 237 -11.34 19.38 20.33
CA GLY A 237 -11.49 20.16 21.58
C GLY A 237 -10.19 20.69 22.21
N HIS A 238 -9.02 20.30 21.71
CA HIS A 238 -7.73 20.81 22.17
C HIS A 238 -6.83 21.13 20.97
N GLY A 239 -6.13 22.27 21.02
CA GLY A 239 -5.07 22.59 20.06
C GLY A 239 -3.86 21.65 20.20
N PHE A 240 -2.71 22.02 19.65
CA PHE A 240 -1.46 21.25 19.82
C PHE A 240 -0.82 21.39 21.21
N GLU A 241 -1.55 21.94 22.17
CA GLU A 241 -1.14 22.14 23.56
C GLU A 241 -1.23 20.84 24.40
#